data_AF-A0A4P8KPF8-F1
#
_entry.id   AF-A0A4P8KPF8-F1
#
_cell.length_a   1.000
_cell.length_b   1.000
_cell.length_c   1.000
_cell.angle_alpha   90.00
_cell.angle_beta   90.00
_cell.angle_gamma   90.00
#
_symmetry.space_group_name_H-M   'P 1'
#
loop_
_entity.id
_entity.type
_entity.pdbx_description
1 polymer ?
#
loop_
_entity_poly.entity_id
_entity_poly.type
_entity_poly.pdbx_seq_one_letter_code
_entity_poly.pdbx_strand_id
1 'polypeptide(L)'
;MSASPTRPSPRTNAAPMAFTFREFARGACMAWLWFLLLSTLASAAMLYSGALIALIYAVPWSLAALLVGSPLAYGLGWMLRTAASVPLHLVAFTVFGAVIGIGTTTVAFTAPWSDLSGDGMNAVSAPAVAMWIAATIAVPLGWRFTSKRALRGDAAELGAVSRA
;
A
#
# COMPACT_ATOMS: atom_id res chain seq x y z
N MET A 1 18.28 30.30 -17.48
CA MET A 1 17.60 29.25 -16.69
C MET A 1 18.63 28.16 -16.41
N SER A 2 19.19 28.09 -15.21
CA SER A 2 20.11 27.00 -14.86
C SER A 2 19.33 25.70 -14.75
N ALA A 3 19.79 24.66 -15.44
CA ALA A 3 19.24 23.32 -15.30
C ALA A 3 19.38 22.88 -13.84
N SER A 4 18.26 22.62 -13.17
CA SER A 4 18.27 21.99 -11.84
C SER A 4 19.02 20.67 -11.94
N PRO A 5 19.96 20.36 -11.04
CA PRO A 5 20.71 19.11 -11.09
C PRO A 5 19.73 17.93 -11.02
N THR A 6 19.72 17.09 -12.06
CA THR A 6 18.94 15.85 -12.10
C THR A 6 19.50 14.91 -11.04
N ARG A 7 18.65 14.45 -10.11
CA ARG A 7 19.07 13.52 -9.06
C ARG A 7 19.39 12.17 -9.73
N PRO A 8 20.59 11.60 -9.54
CA PRO A 8 20.92 10.30 -10.11
C PRO A 8 19.89 9.23 -9.73
N SER A 9 19.46 8.42 -10.70
CA SER A 9 18.55 7.30 -10.46
C SER A 9 19.17 6.31 -9.48
N PRO A 10 18.41 5.78 -8.49
CA PRO A 10 18.93 4.76 -7.58
C PRO A 10 19.09 3.38 -8.25
N ARG A 11 18.52 3.19 -9.45
CA ARG A 11 18.45 1.90 -10.14
C ARG A 11 19.74 1.64 -10.93
N THR A 12 20.28 0.45 -10.76
CA THR A 12 21.51 -0.02 -11.44
C THR A 12 21.31 -1.42 -11.98
N ASN A 13 22.26 -1.93 -12.77
CA ASN A 13 22.23 -3.32 -13.25
C ASN A 13 22.18 -4.35 -12.11
N ALA A 14 22.80 -4.04 -10.97
CA ALA A 14 22.79 -4.92 -9.79
C ALA A 14 21.50 -4.80 -8.95
N ALA A 15 20.81 -3.66 -9.04
CA ALA A 15 19.59 -3.39 -8.28
C ALA A 15 18.55 -2.69 -9.18
N PRO A 16 17.95 -3.42 -10.14
CA PRO A 16 17.07 -2.84 -11.15
C PRO A 16 15.79 -2.24 -10.57
N MET A 17 15.37 -2.69 -9.38
CA MET A 17 14.17 -2.21 -8.69
C MET A 17 14.51 -1.42 -7.41
N ALA A 18 15.72 -0.87 -7.32
CA ALA A 18 16.06 0.05 -6.24
C ALA A 18 15.15 1.29 -6.23
N PHE A 19 14.96 1.87 -5.05
CA PHE A 19 14.09 3.03 -4.86
C PHE A 19 14.63 3.96 -3.78
N THR A 20 14.23 5.22 -3.88
CA THR A 20 14.47 6.24 -2.86
C THR A 20 13.40 6.19 -1.78
N PHE A 21 13.70 6.74 -0.59
CA PHE A 21 12.71 6.92 0.46
C PHE A 21 11.46 7.69 0.00
N ARG A 22 11.63 8.71 -0.86
CA ARG A 22 10.50 9.49 -1.42
C ARG A 22 9.61 8.66 -2.34
N GLU A 23 10.19 7.74 -3.12
CA GLU A 23 9.41 6.80 -3.93
C GLU A 23 8.67 5.82 -3.03
N PHE A 24 9.33 5.28 -2.00
CA PHE A 24 8.67 4.42 -1.02
C PHE A 24 7.49 5.12 -0.33
N ALA A 25 7.70 6.30 0.25
CA ALA A 25 6.67 7.05 0.97
C ALA A 25 5.46 7.34 0.07
N ARG A 26 5.70 7.68 -1.20
CA ARG A 26 4.63 7.84 -2.19
C ARG A 26 3.87 6.54 -2.44
N GLY A 27 4.57 5.42 -2.53
CA GLY A 27 3.97 4.10 -2.67
C GLY A 27 3.10 3.72 -1.47
N ALA A 28 3.59 3.98 -0.25
CA ALA A 28 2.85 3.77 0.99
C ALA A 28 1.59 4.64 1.04
N CYS A 29 1.69 5.94 0.73
CA CYS A 29 0.52 6.82 0.65
C CYS A 29 -0.48 6.35 -0.41
N MET A 30 -0.01 5.92 -1.59
CA MET A 30 -0.90 5.43 -2.65
C MET A 30 -1.59 4.12 -2.25
N ALA A 31 -0.89 3.20 -1.58
CA ALA A 31 -1.50 1.99 -1.04
C ALA A 31 -2.59 2.33 -0.02
N TRP A 32 -2.32 3.28 0.89
CA TRP A 32 -3.32 3.71 1.87
C TRP A 32 -4.55 4.37 1.21
N LEU A 33 -4.35 5.23 0.19
CA LEU A 33 -5.45 5.83 -0.57
C LEU A 33 -6.28 4.77 -1.32
N TRP A 34 -5.62 3.77 -1.92
CA TRP A 34 -6.33 2.64 -2.54
C TRP A 34 -7.12 1.84 -1.51
N PHE A 35 -6.58 1.62 -0.32
CA PHE A 35 -7.28 0.94 0.76
C PHE A 35 -8.53 1.73 1.17
N LEU A 36 -8.43 3.04 1.41
CA LEU A 36 -9.56 3.88 1.78
C LEU A 36 -10.65 3.86 0.70
N LEU A 37 -10.26 3.94 -0.58
CA LEU A 37 -11.20 3.86 -1.70
C LEU A 37 -11.91 2.50 -1.74
N LEU A 38 -11.15 1.40 -1.75
CA LEU A 38 -11.71 0.05 -1.87
C LEU A 38 -12.57 -0.33 -0.67
N SER A 39 -12.15 0.01 0.54
CA SER A 39 -12.92 -0.21 1.76
C SER A 39 -14.22 0.59 1.76
N THR A 40 -14.18 1.86 1.35
CA THR A 40 -15.38 2.70 1.24
C THR A 40 -16.37 2.14 0.23
N LEU A 41 -15.89 1.71 -0.94
CA LEU A 41 -16.74 1.08 -1.96
C LEU A 41 -17.37 -0.22 -1.47
N ALA A 42 -16.59 -1.05 -0.76
CA ALA A 42 -17.12 -2.29 -0.18
C ALA A 42 -18.17 -2.00 0.89
N SER A 43 -17.93 -1.05 1.79
CA SER A 43 -18.90 -0.63 2.80
C SER A 43 -20.15 -0.01 2.20
N ALA A 44 -20.04 0.80 1.15
CA ALA A 44 -21.18 1.37 0.44
C ALA A 44 -22.04 0.28 -0.21
N ALA A 45 -21.42 -0.74 -0.81
CA ALA A 45 -22.12 -1.85 -1.43
C ALA A 45 -22.88 -2.73 -0.42
N MET A 46 -22.38 -2.83 0.81
CA MET A 46 -22.94 -3.71 1.84
C MET A 46 -23.92 -3.02 2.80
N LEU A 47 -23.62 -1.77 3.18
CA LEU A 47 -24.29 -1.08 4.29
C LEU A 47 -25.10 0.15 3.86
N TYR A 48 -25.17 0.46 2.55
CA TYR A 48 -25.86 1.58 1.91
C TYR A 48 -25.56 2.98 2.49
N SER A 49 -25.90 3.26 3.75
CA SER A 49 -25.62 4.50 4.49
C SER A 49 -24.37 4.43 5.38
N GLY A 50 -23.79 3.24 5.58
CA GLY A 50 -22.67 3.02 6.50
C GLY A 50 -21.28 3.48 6.02
N ALA A 51 -21.13 4.00 4.81
CA ALA A 51 -19.81 4.31 4.22
C ALA A 51 -19.04 5.40 5.00
N LEU A 52 -19.73 6.45 5.46
CA LEU A 52 -19.10 7.51 6.25
C LEU A 52 -18.69 6.99 7.63
N ILE A 53 -19.54 6.19 8.26
CA ILE A 53 -19.25 5.56 9.55
C ILE A 53 -18.05 4.62 9.40
N ALA A 54 -18.03 3.80 8.34
CA ALA A 54 -16.91 2.92 8.04
C ALA A 54 -15.60 3.69 7.86
N LEU A 55 -15.61 4.86 7.22
CA LEU A 55 -14.42 5.72 7.10
C LEU A 55 -13.94 6.24 8.45
N ILE A 56 -14.85 6.73 9.31
CA ILE A 56 -14.51 7.24 10.65
C ILE A 56 -13.78 6.16 11.47
N TYR A 57 -14.23 4.91 11.38
CA TYR A 57 -13.58 3.80 12.08
C TYR A 57 -12.35 3.26 11.33
N ALA A 58 -12.36 3.17 10.00
CA ALA A 58 -11.27 2.58 9.23
C ALA A 58 -10.02 3.48 9.20
N VAL A 59 -10.17 4.80 9.24
CA VAL A 59 -9.03 5.73 9.13
C VAL A 59 -8.03 5.57 10.28
N PRO A 60 -8.40 5.60 11.58
CA PRO A 60 -7.45 5.42 12.68
C PRO A 60 -6.70 4.08 12.59
N TRP A 61 -7.43 3.00 12.34
CA TRP A 61 -6.86 1.66 12.25
C TRP A 61 -5.94 1.48 11.05
N SER A 62 -6.36 1.95 9.88
CA SER A 62 -5.53 1.87 8.67
C SER A 62 -4.31 2.79 8.74
N LEU A 63 -4.38 3.90 9.46
CA LEU A 63 -3.23 4.75 9.73
C LEU A 63 -2.23 4.04 10.65
N ALA A 64 -2.70 3.38 11.72
CA ALA A 64 -1.83 2.55 12.57
C ALA A 64 -1.16 1.42 11.77
N ALA A 65 -1.94 0.72 10.94
CA ALA A 65 -1.42 -0.31 10.04
C ALA A 65 -0.41 0.25 9.02
N LEU A 66 -0.63 1.46 8.50
CA LEU A 66 0.33 2.13 7.63
C LEU A 66 1.65 2.42 8.37
N LEU A 67 1.59 2.95 9.59
CA LEU A 67 2.77 3.30 10.38
C LEU A 67 3.60 2.06 10.77
N VAL A 68 2.92 0.98 11.20
CA VAL A 68 3.58 -0.28 11.59
C VAL A 68 4.02 -1.08 10.36
N GLY A 69 3.17 -1.14 9.32
CA GLY A 69 3.43 -1.89 8.10
C GLY A 69 4.50 -1.24 7.21
N SER A 70 4.67 0.09 7.25
CA SER A 70 5.62 0.79 6.37
C SER A 70 7.07 0.34 6.56
N PRO A 71 7.64 0.29 7.78
CA PRO A 71 8.99 -0.25 7.98
C PRO A 71 9.17 -1.67 7.45
N LEU A 72 8.16 -2.53 7.64
CA LEU A 72 8.18 -3.92 7.14
C LEU A 72 8.13 -3.97 5.61
N ALA A 73 7.26 -3.16 4.99
CA ALA A 73 7.13 -3.04 3.54
C ALA A 73 8.41 -2.45 2.92
N TYR A 74 9.07 -1.51 3.62
CA TYR A 74 10.36 -0.96 3.20
C TYR A 74 11.43 -2.05 3.20
N GLY A 75 11.51 -2.85 4.27
CA GLY A 75 12.42 -3.99 4.34
C GLY A 75 12.18 -5.01 3.23
N LEU A 76 10.91 -5.36 2.98
CA LEU A 76 10.53 -6.25 1.89
C LEU A 76 10.95 -5.71 0.53
N GLY A 77 10.65 -4.44 0.24
CA GLY A 77 11.08 -3.79 -1.00
C GLY A 77 12.60 -3.76 -1.12
N TRP A 78 13.31 -3.48 -0.03
CA TRP A 78 14.77 -3.46 0.00
C TRP A 78 15.36 -4.83 -0.33
N MET A 79 14.80 -5.91 0.19
CA MET A 79 15.23 -7.28 -0.13
C MET A 79 14.97 -7.64 -1.60
N LEU A 80 13.86 -7.16 -2.17
CA LEU A 80 13.48 -7.45 -3.56
C LEU A 80 14.15 -6.55 -4.61
N ARG A 81 14.95 -5.55 -4.19
CA ARG A 81 15.53 -4.55 -5.11
C ARG A 81 16.40 -5.12 -6.23
N THR A 82 16.98 -6.30 -6.02
CA THR A 82 17.82 -7.01 -7.00
C THR A 82 17.01 -7.83 -8.00
N ALA A 83 15.74 -8.13 -7.69
CA ALA A 83 14.88 -8.90 -8.57
C ALA A 83 14.28 -8.01 -9.67
N ALA A 84 14.56 -8.28 -10.94
CA ALA A 84 13.95 -7.56 -12.06
C ALA A 84 12.48 -7.94 -12.30
N SER A 85 12.00 -9.03 -11.69
CA SER A 85 10.67 -9.60 -11.93
C SER A 85 9.56 -8.76 -11.28
N VAL A 86 8.76 -8.08 -12.12
CA VAL A 86 7.53 -7.38 -11.71
C VAL A 86 6.50 -8.35 -11.09
N PRO A 87 6.23 -9.54 -11.65
CA PRO A 87 5.32 -10.50 -11.03
C PRO A 87 5.72 -10.89 -9.60
N LEU A 88 7.03 -11.07 -9.33
CA LEU A 88 7.50 -11.41 -7.98
C LEU A 88 7.16 -10.32 -6.96
N HIS A 89 7.35 -9.05 -7.32
CA HIS A 89 6.97 -7.93 -6.47
C HIS A 89 5.47 -7.91 -6.22
N LEU A 90 4.65 -8.09 -7.26
CA LEU A 90 3.19 -8.11 -7.11
C LEU A 90 2.77 -9.23 -6.16
N VAL A 91 3.28 -10.45 -6.32
CA VAL A 91 2.98 -11.58 -5.42
C VAL A 91 3.41 -11.26 -3.98
N ALA A 92 4.65 -10.78 -3.78
CA ALA A 92 5.17 -10.47 -2.45
C ALA A 92 4.34 -9.39 -1.75
N PHE A 93 4.00 -8.30 -2.44
CA PHE A 93 3.19 -7.22 -1.89
C PHE A 93 1.72 -7.60 -1.70
N THR A 94 1.17 -8.51 -2.51
CA THR A 94 -0.16 -9.10 -2.27
C THR A 94 -0.17 -9.92 -0.98
N VAL A 95 0.82 -10.82 -0.81
CA VAL A 95 0.94 -11.64 0.42
C VAL A 95 1.14 -10.74 1.63
N PHE A 96 1.99 -9.71 1.52
CA PHE A 96 2.19 -8.72 2.58
C PHE A 96 0.87 -8.00 2.94
N GLY A 97 0.13 -7.52 1.94
CA GLY A 97 -1.17 -6.87 2.14
C GLY A 97 -2.20 -7.79 2.80
N ALA A 98 -2.21 -9.07 2.45
CA ALA A 98 -3.06 -10.06 3.10
C ALA A 98 -2.71 -10.24 4.58
N VAL A 99 -1.43 -10.43 4.91
CA VAL A 99 -0.96 -10.61 6.30
C VAL A 99 -1.29 -9.38 7.16
N ILE A 100 -0.98 -8.18 6.67
CA ILE A 100 -1.30 -6.93 7.39
C ILE A 100 -2.82 -6.74 7.51
N GLY A 101 -3.57 -7.06 6.47
CA GLY A 101 -5.04 -7.00 6.47
C GLY A 101 -5.65 -7.91 7.54
N ILE A 102 -5.26 -9.18 7.59
CA ILE A 102 -5.70 -10.13 8.61
C ILE A 102 -5.32 -9.63 10.01
N GLY A 103 -4.07 -9.22 10.21
CA GLY A 103 -3.58 -8.78 11.51
C GLY A 103 -4.31 -7.54 12.02
N THR A 104 -4.46 -6.52 11.17
CA THR A 104 -5.13 -5.26 11.53
C THR A 104 -6.61 -5.51 11.81
N THR A 105 -7.29 -6.28 10.97
CA THR A 105 -8.70 -6.63 11.18
C THR A 105 -8.86 -7.43 12.48
N THR A 106 -8.01 -8.42 12.74
CA THR A 106 -8.10 -9.19 13.98
C THR A 106 -7.97 -8.28 15.20
N VAL A 107 -6.95 -7.41 15.24
CA VAL A 107 -6.76 -6.46 16.34
C VAL A 107 -7.94 -5.49 16.46
N ALA A 108 -8.48 -5.00 15.33
CA ALA A 108 -9.60 -4.06 15.35
C ALA A 108 -10.87 -4.64 15.96
N PHE A 109 -11.10 -5.94 15.76
CA PHE A 109 -12.30 -6.65 16.23
C PHE A 109 -12.12 -7.34 17.59
N THR A 110 -10.89 -7.50 18.09
CA THR A 110 -10.61 -8.11 19.41
C THR A 110 -10.10 -7.11 20.47
N ALA A 111 -9.92 -5.84 20.10
CA ALA A 111 -9.48 -4.82 21.05
C ALA A 111 -10.54 -4.58 22.13
N PRO A 112 -10.18 -4.36 23.41
CA PRO A 112 -11.12 -4.28 24.54
C PRO A 112 -12.26 -3.25 24.42
N TRP A 113 -12.13 -2.28 23.52
CA TRP A 113 -13.17 -1.28 23.25
C TRP A 113 -14.26 -1.75 22.27
N SER A 114 -14.09 -2.90 21.60
CA SER A 114 -15.14 -3.50 20.77
C SER A 114 -16.32 -4.01 21.60
N ASP A 115 -16.10 -4.28 22.89
CA ASP A 115 -17.17 -4.71 23.81
C ASP A 115 -18.13 -3.57 24.17
N LEU A 116 -17.71 -2.30 24.01
CA LEU A 116 -18.56 -1.13 24.25
C LEU A 116 -19.68 -0.98 23.21
N SER A 117 -19.55 -1.59 22.03
CA SER A 117 -20.60 -1.61 21.01
C SER A 117 -21.68 -2.66 21.24
N GLY A 118 -21.55 -3.55 22.25
CA GLY A 118 -22.55 -4.59 22.56
C GLY A 118 -22.68 -5.72 21.53
N ASP A 119 -22.14 -5.53 20.32
CA ASP A 119 -22.04 -6.55 19.29
C ASP A 119 -20.73 -7.31 19.43
N GLY A 120 -20.79 -8.53 19.96
CA GLY A 120 -19.71 -9.52 19.89
C GLY A 120 -19.46 -9.90 18.43
N MET A 121 -18.77 -9.04 17.67
CA MET A 121 -18.53 -9.23 16.26
C MET A 121 -17.43 -10.28 16.06
N ASN A 122 -17.80 -11.42 15.49
CA ASN A 122 -16.82 -12.41 15.02
C ASN A 122 -15.84 -11.78 14.02
N ALA A 123 -14.54 -12.06 14.18
CA ALA A 123 -13.47 -11.61 13.26
C ALA A 123 -13.67 -12.07 11.80
N VAL A 124 -14.59 -13.02 11.55
CA VAL A 124 -15.02 -13.50 10.23
C VAL A 124 -16.39 -12.91 9.86
N SER A 125 -16.62 -11.65 10.18
CA SER A 125 -17.80 -10.92 9.69
C SER A 125 -17.61 -10.48 8.24
N ALA A 126 -18.70 -10.33 7.48
CA ALA A 126 -18.62 -9.89 6.10
C ALA A 126 -17.87 -8.54 5.92
N PRO A 127 -18.05 -7.53 6.82
CA PRO A 127 -17.22 -6.32 6.80
C PRO A 127 -15.72 -6.59 7.01
N ALA A 128 -15.37 -7.48 7.94
CA ALA A 128 -13.98 -7.85 8.21
C ALA A 128 -13.29 -8.47 6.97
N VAL A 129 -14.00 -9.38 6.28
CA VAL A 129 -13.53 -10.00 5.04
C VAL A 129 -13.35 -8.94 3.94
N ALA A 130 -14.29 -8.00 3.81
CA ALA A 130 -14.19 -6.91 2.84
C ALA A 130 -12.95 -6.03 3.07
N MET A 131 -12.65 -5.69 4.33
CA MET A 131 -11.45 -4.92 4.69
C MET A 131 -10.16 -5.68 4.38
N TRP A 132 -10.13 -6.99 4.65
CA TRP A 132 -8.99 -7.84 4.30
C TRP A 132 -8.75 -7.89 2.78
N ILE A 133 -9.80 -8.08 1.99
CA ILE A 133 -9.70 -8.06 0.51
C ILE A 133 -9.19 -6.70 0.03
N ALA A 134 -9.73 -5.61 0.58
CA ALA A 134 -9.31 -4.25 0.24
C ALA A 134 -7.80 -4.04 0.49
N ALA A 135 -7.27 -4.47 1.64
CA ALA A 135 -5.84 -4.36 1.96
C ALA A 135 -4.97 -5.23 1.02
N THR A 136 -5.42 -6.45 0.72
CA THR A 136 -4.73 -7.40 -0.17
C THR A 136 -4.55 -6.83 -1.58
N ILE A 137 -5.52 -6.05 -2.07
CA ILE A 137 -5.49 -5.43 -3.40
C ILE A 137 -4.76 -4.07 -3.36
N ALA A 138 -4.98 -3.27 -2.32
CA ALA A 138 -4.46 -1.92 -2.22
C ALA A 138 -2.93 -1.84 -2.22
N VAL A 139 -2.26 -2.73 -1.48
CA VAL A 139 -0.80 -2.74 -1.36
C VAL A 139 -0.10 -2.96 -2.72
N PRO A 140 -0.37 -4.04 -3.48
CA PRO A 140 0.27 -4.24 -4.78
C PRO A 140 -0.12 -3.15 -5.80
N LEU A 141 -1.32 -2.55 -5.71
CA LEU A 141 -1.68 -1.40 -6.55
C LEU A 141 -0.84 -0.15 -6.24
N GLY A 142 -0.65 0.18 -4.96
CA GLY A 142 0.18 1.31 -4.52
C GLY A 142 1.64 1.15 -4.98
N TRP A 143 2.17 -0.07 -4.84
CA TRP A 143 3.49 -0.41 -5.38
C TRP A 143 3.55 -0.25 -6.91
N ARG A 144 2.61 -0.87 -7.64
CA ARG A 144 2.60 -0.88 -9.11
C ARG A 144 2.49 0.52 -9.69
N PHE A 145 1.66 1.38 -9.09
CA PHE A 145 1.52 2.76 -9.52
C PHE A 145 2.84 3.52 -9.39
N THR A 146 3.51 3.36 -8.25
CA THR A 146 4.71 4.13 -7.93
C THR A 146 5.94 3.61 -8.69
N SER A 147 6.10 2.30 -8.82
CA SER A 147 7.18 1.69 -9.61
C SER A 147 7.08 2.07 -11.08
N LYS A 148 5.88 1.97 -11.68
CA LYS A 148 5.65 2.42 -13.07
C LYS A 148 6.00 3.89 -13.27
N ARG A 149 5.61 4.76 -12.33
CA ARG A 149 5.92 6.19 -12.42
C ARG A 149 7.43 6.44 -12.34
N ALA A 150 8.12 5.75 -11.44
CA ALA A 150 9.56 5.88 -11.27
C ALA A 150 10.32 5.42 -12.52
N LEU A 151 10.01 4.22 -13.03
CA LEU A 151 10.63 3.67 -14.24
C LEU A 151 10.40 4.54 -15.49
N ARG A 152 9.21 5.15 -15.61
CA ARG A 152 8.92 6.12 -16.67
C ARG A 152 9.77 7.39 -16.55
N GLY A 153 10.05 7.83 -15.32
CA GLY A 153 10.95 8.95 -15.04
C GLY A 153 12.37 8.63 -15.48
N ASP A 154 12.90 7.47 -15.08
CA ASP A 154 14.25 7.04 -15.46
C ASP A 154 14.40 6.93 -16.99
N ALA A 155 13.41 6.35 -17.67
CA ALA A 155 13.42 6.22 -19.12
C ALA A 155 13.39 7.59 -19.85
N ALA A 156 12.65 8.56 -19.31
CA ALA A 156 12.60 9.91 -19.86
C ALA A 156 13.94 10.65 -19.71
N GLU A 157 14.63 10.46 -18.58
CA GLU A 157 15.96 11.04 -18.35
C GLU A 157 17.01 10.44 -19.29
N LEU A 158 17.04 9.12 -19.46
CA LEU A 158 17.95 8.44 -20.41
C LEU A 158 17.73 8.92 -21.85
N GLY A 159 16.47 9.08 -22.29
CA GLY A 159 16.15 9.59 -23.61
C GLY A 159 16.45 11.08 -23.81
N ALA A 160 16.58 11.87 -22.73
CA ALA A 160 17.04 13.25 -22.81
C ALA A 160 18.57 13.30 -23.00
N VAL A 161 19.32 12.47 -22.25
CA VAL A 161 20.78 12.37 -22.36
C VAL A 161 21.21 11.89 -23.74
N SER A 162 20.49 10.92 -24.34
CA SER A 162 20.84 10.41 -25.68
C SER A 162 20.58 11.38 -26.83
N ARG A 163 19.88 12.50 -26.57
CA ARG A 163 19.54 13.53 -27.58
C ARG A 163 20.37 14.81 -27.44
N ALA A 164 21.11 14.94 -26.35
CA ALA A 164 22.02 16.06 -26.08
C ALA A 164 23.41 15.77 -26.68
#